data_AF-A0A9X4BV78-F1
#
_entry.id   AF-A0A9X4BV78-F1
#
_cell.length_a   1.000
_cell.length_b   1.000
_cell.length_c   1.000
_cell.angle_alpha   90.00
_cell.angle_beta   90.00
_cell.angle_gamma   90.00
#
_symmetry.space_group_name_H-M   'P 1'
#
loop_
_entity.id
_entity.type
_entity.pdbx_description
1 polymer ?
#
loop_
_entity_poly.entity_id
_entity_poly.type
_entity_poly.pdbx_seq_one_letter_code
_entity_poly.pdbx_strand_id
1 'polypeptide(L)'
;MRTRYGVDAHWIPNQKSAQVLADEATPWGRMAGPAGGKSWVGLPLVVHRRCDRPMYALANRIAYDGAMVYGTIAPRADKETRASLPTGWIHISGTSEGNWVPAEGQVLRDLLKRLHGDGVEAKDISVITPFKAVQQNLKRMLPGKMVSGTIHTMQGKEASVVIVVLGGNTAGSGARNWAVSEPNLLNVAATRAKRRLYVIGDRNDWKHRPLFCDVMDLLPIQDIRIRAPE
;
A
#
# COMPACT_ATOMS: atom_id res chain seq x y z
N MET A 1 -37.34 -17.17 -12.09
CA MET A 1 -37.84 -15.95 -11.42
C MET A 1 -38.33 -14.89 -12.41
N ARG A 2 -37.55 -14.46 -13.40
CA ARG A 2 -37.92 -13.41 -14.38
C ARG A 2 -39.26 -13.63 -15.11
N THR A 3 -39.41 -14.78 -15.77
CA THR A 3 -40.62 -15.12 -16.54
C THR A 3 -41.78 -15.59 -15.69
N ARG A 4 -41.51 -16.16 -14.50
CA ARG A 4 -42.53 -16.70 -13.60
C ARG A 4 -43.11 -15.66 -12.63
N TYR A 5 -42.33 -14.65 -12.25
CA TYR A 5 -42.72 -13.63 -11.26
C TYR A 5 -42.59 -12.19 -11.81
N GLY A 6 -42.27 -12.01 -13.09
CA GLY A 6 -42.22 -10.67 -13.71
C GLY A 6 -41.13 -9.74 -13.16
N VAL A 7 -40.08 -10.28 -12.54
CA VAL A 7 -39.02 -9.47 -11.89
C VAL A 7 -38.17 -8.77 -12.95
N ASP A 8 -38.04 -7.44 -12.84
CA ASP A 8 -37.22 -6.62 -13.74
C ASP A 8 -35.75 -7.08 -13.76
N ALA A 9 -35.07 -6.90 -14.90
CA ALA A 9 -33.65 -7.23 -15.06
C ALA A 9 -32.75 -6.54 -14.03
N HIS A 10 -33.14 -5.33 -13.63
CA HIS A 10 -32.47 -4.51 -12.63
C HIS A 10 -32.26 -5.25 -11.30
N TRP A 11 -33.16 -6.16 -10.90
CA TRP A 11 -33.09 -6.86 -9.62
C TRP A 11 -32.35 -8.20 -9.68
N ILE A 12 -31.72 -8.56 -10.81
CA ILE A 12 -31.06 -9.85 -10.94
C ILE A 12 -29.73 -9.86 -10.16
N PRO A 13 -29.50 -10.83 -9.25
CA PRO A 13 -28.30 -10.88 -8.40
C PRO A 13 -26.96 -11.00 -9.13
N ASN A 14 -26.94 -11.42 -10.40
CA ASN A 14 -25.72 -11.50 -11.20
C ASN A 14 -25.43 -10.21 -12.01
N GLN A 15 -26.33 -9.22 -11.98
CA GLN A 15 -26.17 -7.94 -12.65
C GLN A 15 -25.90 -6.79 -11.66
N LYS A 16 -26.44 -6.89 -10.45
CA LYS A 16 -26.28 -5.89 -9.39
C LYS A 16 -25.78 -6.56 -8.12
N SER A 17 -24.79 -5.95 -7.47
CA SER A 17 -24.37 -6.38 -6.13
C SER A 17 -25.39 -5.92 -5.09
N ALA A 18 -25.44 -6.60 -3.95
CA ALA A 18 -26.24 -6.17 -2.81
C ALA A 18 -25.93 -4.73 -2.38
N GLN A 19 -24.67 -4.30 -2.55
CA GLN A 19 -24.27 -2.92 -2.27
C GLN A 19 -24.96 -1.92 -3.20
N VAL A 20 -24.98 -2.16 -4.52
CA VAL A 20 -25.61 -1.23 -5.47
C VAL A 20 -27.10 -1.07 -5.17
N LEU A 21 -27.80 -2.17 -4.88
CA LEU A 21 -29.22 -2.11 -4.53
C LEU A 21 -29.45 -1.35 -3.20
N ALA A 22 -28.57 -1.54 -2.21
CA ALA A 22 -28.65 -0.81 -0.95
C ALA A 22 -28.37 0.70 -1.14
N ASP A 23 -27.40 1.05 -1.99
CA ASP A 23 -27.07 2.43 -2.34
C ASP A 23 -28.26 3.13 -3.03
N GLU A 24 -28.90 2.45 -3.99
CA GLU A 24 -30.07 2.95 -4.74
C GLU A 24 -31.33 3.09 -3.86
N ALA A 25 -31.45 2.28 -2.79
CA ALA A 25 -32.62 2.32 -1.90
C ALA A 25 -32.60 3.46 -0.87
N THR A 26 -31.44 4.07 -0.61
CA THR A 26 -31.33 5.19 0.36
C THR A 26 -31.41 6.54 -0.33
N PRO A 27 -32.24 7.48 0.17
CA PRO A 27 -32.26 8.86 -0.32
C PRO A 27 -31.03 9.65 0.12
N TRP A 28 -30.30 9.17 1.13
CA TRP A 28 -29.07 9.80 1.61
C TRP A 28 -27.86 9.18 0.93
N GLY A 29 -27.09 10.03 0.26
CA GLY A 29 -25.80 9.65 -0.32
C GLY A 29 -25.16 10.73 -1.16
N ARG A 30 -24.23 10.31 -2.03
CA ARG A 30 -23.52 11.21 -2.95
C ARG A 30 -23.13 10.49 -4.23
N MET A 31 -22.90 11.27 -5.28
CA MET A 31 -22.21 10.78 -6.48
C MET A 31 -20.72 10.62 -6.16
N ALA A 32 -20.19 9.41 -6.35
CA ALA A 32 -18.79 9.08 -6.13
C ALA A 32 -18.19 8.33 -7.33
N GLY A 33 -16.87 8.40 -7.49
CA GLY A 33 -16.15 7.80 -8.61
C GLY A 33 -15.53 8.85 -9.55
N PRO A 34 -14.76 8.39 -10.56
CA PRO A 34 -14.01 9.26 -11.45
C PRO A 34 -14.93 10.15 -12.31
N ALA A 35 -14.36 11.23 -12.84
CA ALA A 35 -15.05 12.13 -13.77
C ALA A 35 -15.59 11.34 -14.99
N GLY A 36 -16.89 11.50 -15.28
CA GLY A 36 -17.56 10.79 -16.38
C GLY A 36 -18.10 9.39 -16.04
N GLY A 37 -17.81 8.85 -14.86
CA GLY A 37 -18.25 7.51 -14.43
C GLY A 37 -18.79 7.48 -13.00
N LYS A 38 -19.31 8.61 -12.51
CA LYS A 38 -19.83 8.69 -11.13
C LYS A 38 -21.06 7.80 -10.96
N SER A 39 -21.11 7.05 -9.87
CA SER A 39 -22.28 6.30 -9.44
C SER A 39 -22.84 6.88 -8.14
N TRP A 40 -24.15 6.71 -7.93
CA TRP A 40 -24.76 6.99 -6.64
C TRP A 40 -24.23 5.99 -5.61
N VAL A 41 -23.72 6.51 -4.49
CA VAL A 41 -23.31 5.71 -3.33
C VAL A 41 -24.09 6.25 -2.14
N GLY A 42 -24.74 5.34 -1.41
CA GLY A 42 -25.66 5.64 -0.32
C GLY A 42 -24.95 6.22 0.90
N LEU A 43 -24.86 5.46 1.99
CA LEU A 43 -24.19 5.92 3.22
C LEU A 43 -22.76 5.36 3.32
N PRO A 44 -21.75 5.91 2.58
CA PRO A 44 -20.40 5.37 2.62
C PRO A 44 -19.74 5.61 3.97
N LEU A 45 -19.02 4.60 4.46
CA LEU A 45 -18.12 4.75 5.60
C LEU A 45 -16.83 5.45 5.15
N VAL A 46 -16.81 6.77 5.29
CA VAL A 46 -15.68 7.61 4.82
C VAL A 46 -14.62 7.87 5.90
N VAL A 47 -14.94 7.69 7.18
CA VAL A 47 -14.02 7.98 8.28
C VAL A 47 -13.00 6.85 8.43
N HIS A 48 -11.72 7.16 8.22
CA HIS A 48 -10.61 6.23 8.38
C HIS A 48 -9.93 6.40 9.73
N ARG A 49 -9.79 5.31 10.48
CA ARG A 49 -9.24 5.33 11.86
C ARG A 49 -8.02 4.44 12.09
N ARG A 50 -7.42 3.90 11.03
CA ARG A 50 -6.39 2.86 11.14
C ARG A 50 -4.97 3.39 11.03
N CYS A 51 -4.64 4.06 9.93
CA CYS A 51 -3.28 4.49 9.65
C CYS A 51 -3.05 5.98 9.92
N ASP A 52 -1.79 6.34 10.12
CA ASP A 52 -1.37 7.72 10.29
C ASP A 52 -1.44 8.53 8.99
N ARG A 53 -1.39 9.86 9.15
CA ARG A 53 -1.65 10.84 8.08
C ARG A 53 -0.92 10.57 6.76
N PRO A 54 0.38 10.21 6.71
CA PRO A 54 1.06 9.98 5.43
C PRO A 54 0.42 8.86 4.62
N MET A 55 0.17 7.71 5.24
CA MET A 55 -0.45 6.55 4.57
C MET A 55 -1.93 6.80 4.26
N TYR A 56 -2.64 7.50 5.15
CA TYR A 56 -4.01 7.92 4.91
C TYR A 56 -4.10 8.84 3.69
N ALA A 57 -3.26 9.87 3.62
CA ALA A 57 -3.24 10.82 2.50
C ALA A 57 -2.91 10.12 1.19
N LEU A 58 -1.95 9.18 1.23
CA LEU A 58 -1.57 8.35 0.09
C LEU A 58 -2.76 7.55 -0.44
N ALA A 59 -3.41 6.76 0.42
CA ALA A 59 -4.55 5.94 0.05
C ALA A 59 -5.74 6.79 -0.42
N ASN A 60 -6.03 7.88 0.29
CA ASN A 60 -7.14 8.76 -0.01
C ASN A 60 -6.99 9.41 -1.39
N ARG A 61 -5.78 9.85 -1.75
CA ARG A 61 -5.50 10.44 -3.06
C ARG A 61 -5.59 9.41 -4.18
N ILE A 62 -5.04 8.22 -3.95
CA ILE A 62 -4.90 7.18 -4.98
C ILE A 62 -6.22 6.43 -5.27
N ALA A 63 -7.02 6.14 -4.25
CA ALA A 63 -8.12 5.19 -4.37
C ALA A 63 -9.49 5.75 -4.00
N TYR A 64 -9.55 6.92 -3.36
CA TYR A 64 -10.79 7.47 -2.82
C TYR A 64 -11.08 8.90 -3.28
N ASP A 65 -10.32 9.44 -4.23
CA ASP A 65 -10.51 10.79 -4.80
C ASP A 65 -10.62 11.88 -3.71
N GLY A 66 -9.81 11.76 -2.66
CA GLY A 66 -9.81 12.68 -1.53
C GLY A 66 -11.01 12.55 -0.58
N ALA A 67 -11.95 11.65 -0.85
CA ALA A 67 -13.26 11.64 -0.24
C ALA A 67 -13.34 10.97 1.15
N MET A 68 -12.24 10.39 1.64
CA MET A 68 -12.11 9.90 3.02
C MET A 68 -11.97 11.07 4.01
N VAL A 69 -12.27 10.80 5.28
CA VAL A 69 -12.07 11.72 6.41
C VAL A 69 -11.09 11.08 7.39
N TYR A 70 -10.06 11.83 7.80
CA TYR A 70 -9.08 11.34 8.77
C TYR A 70 -9.68 11.35 10.17
N GLY A 71 -9.68 10.19 10.83
CA GLY A 71 -10.19 10.00 12.18
C GLY A 71 -9.32 9.08 13.04
N THR A 72 -8.08 8.81 12.63
CA THR A 72 -7.13 8.03 13.44
C THR A 72 -6.74 8.85 14.67
N ILE A 73 -6.92 8.27 15.84
CA ILE A 73 -6.56 8.89 17.12
C ILE A 73 -5.11 8.52 17.41
N ALA A 74 -4.32 9.53 17.83
CA ALA A 74 -2.94 9.30 18.24
C ALA A 74 -2.90 8.26 19.37
N PRO A 75 -2.01 7.25 19.30
CA PRO A 75 -1.89 6.27 20.35
C PRO A 75 -1.29 6.92 21.60
N ARG A 76 -1.43 6.22 22.73
CA ARG A 76 -0.59 6.50 23.90
C ARG A 76 0.88 6.26 23.54
N ALA A 77 1.80 6.95 24.21
CA ALA A 77 3.23 6.89 23.92
C ALA A 77 3.81 5.46 23.98
N ASP A 78 3.29 4.60 24.86
CA ASP A 78 3.69 3.18 24.99
C ASP A 78 3.20 2.28 23.83
N LYS A 79 2.24 2.78 23.04
CA LYS A 79 1.65 2.11 21.88
C LYS A 79 2.07 2.74 20.55
N GLU A 80 2.90 3.78 20.59
CA GLU A 80 3.47 4.40 19.39
C GLU A 80 4.57 3.50 18.81
N THR A 81 4.77 3.57 17.50
CA THR A 81 5.92 2.90 16.88
C THR A 81 7.22 3.55 17.37
N ARG A 82 8.21 2.72 17.67
CA ARG A 82 9.55 3.22 18.00
C ARG A 82 10.36 3.64 16.78
N ALA A 83 9.85 3.36 15.57
CA ALA A 83 10.52 3.73 14.33
C ALA A 83 10.70 5.25 14.22
N SER A 84 11.95 5.68 14.36
CA SER A 84 12.37 7.09 14.36
C SER A 84 12.39 7.70 12.96
N LEU A 85 12.70 6.89 11.95
CA LEU A 85 12.64 7.30 10.55
C LEU A 85 11.17 7.54 10.14
N PRO A 86 10.82 8.68 9.51
CA PRO A 86 9.47 8.92 9.06
C PRO A 86 9.15 8.12 7.79
N THR A 87 7.86 7.96 7.49
CA THR A 87 7.39 7.38 6.23
C THR A 87 8.06 8.05 5.03
N GLY A 88 8.50 7.25 4.05
CA GLY A 88 9.10 7.81 2.85
C GLY A 88 9.76 6.79 1.93
N TRP A 89 10.52 7.32 0.97
CA TRP A 89 11.18 6.58 -0.09
C TRP A 89 12.68 6.43 0.18
N ILE A 90 13.20 5.21 0.10
CA ILE A 90 14.64 4.96 0.14
C ILE A 90 15.09 4.65 -1.27
N HIS A 91 15.80 5.61 -1.87
CA HIS A 91 16.22 5.50 -3.26
C HIS A 91 17.42 4.59 -3.39
N ILE A 92 17.33 3.62 -4.29
CA ILE A 92 18.46 2.79 -4.72
C ILE A 92 18.22 2.32 -6.15
N SER A 93 19.28 2.36 -6.96
CA SER A 93 19.30 1.78 -8.31
C SER A 93 20.34 0.66 -8.36
N GLY A 94 20.12 -0.32 -9.22
CA GLY A 94 21.06 -1.42 -9.42
C GLY A 94 20.60 -2.32 -10.57
N THR A 95 21.45 -3.25 -10.97
CA THR A 95 21.09 -4.28 -11.95
C THR A 95 20.14 -5.30 -11.34
N SER A 96 19.25 -5.86 -12.16
CA SER A 96 18.32 -6.90 -11.74
C SER A 96 18.73 -8.29 -12.21
N GLU A 97 18.50 -9.30 -11.37
CA GLU A 97 18.45 -10.71 -11.72
C GLU A 97 16.98 -11.14 -11.85
N GLY A 98 16.46 -11.15 -13.08
CA GLY A 98 15.01 -11.24 -13.31
C GLY A 98 14.30 -10.01 -12.74
N ASN A 99 13.40 -10.19 -11.76
CA ASN A 99 12.75 -9.08 -11.04
C ASN A 99 13.42 -8.74 -9.71
N TRP A 100 14.44 -9.49 -9.29
CA TRP A 100 15.16 -9.21 -8.05
C TRP A 100 16.25 -8.18 -8.28
N VAL A 101 16.31 -7.16 -7.44
CA VAL A 101 17.39 -6.15 -7.47
C VAL A 101 18.19 -6.33 -6.17
N PRO A 102 19.40 -6.94 -6.21
CA PRO A 102 20.18 -7.24 -5.00
C PRO A 102 20.46 -6.00 -4.12
N ALA A 103 20.63 -4.84 -4.75
CA ALA A 103 20.84 -3.57 -4.04
C ALA A 103 19.64 -3.19 -3.14
N GLU A 104 18.41 -3.42 -3.59
CA GLU A 104 17.21 -3.21 -2.76
C GLU A 104 17.19 -4.15 -1.55
N GLY A 105 17.66 -5.39 -1.72
CA GLY A 105 17.81 -6.34 -0.62
C GLY A 105 18.83 -5.91 0.43
N GLN A 106 19.97 -5.34 0.00
CA GLN A 106 20.96 -4.80 0.93
C GLN A 106 20.38 -3.61 1.72
N VAL A 107 19.72 -2.69 1.03
CA VAL A 107 19.04 -1.55 1.65
C VAL A 107 17.97 -2.00 2.65
N LEU A 108 17.21 -3.05 2.33
CA LEU A 108 16.26 -3.65 3.27
C LEU A 108 16.95 -4.13 4.55
N ARG A 109 18.11 -4.80 4.44
CA ARG A 109 18.86 -5.25 5.63
C ARG A 109 19.29 -4.07 6.49
N ASP A 110 19.75 -2.99 5.88
CA ASP A 110 20.22 -1.81 6.61
C ASP A 110 19.05 -1.07 7.28
N LEU A 111 17.89 -0.97 6.61
CA LEU A 111 16.66 -0.46 7.22
C LEU A 111 16.20 -1.33 8.40
N LEU A 112 16.22 -2.66 8.26
CA LEU A 112 15.84 -3.57 9.33
C LEU A 112 16.77 -3.46 10.54
N LYS A 113 18.08 -3.31 10.32
CA LYS A 113 19.05 -3.05 11.39
C LYS A 113 18.74 -1.75 12.11
N ARG A 114 18.43 -0.67 11.37
CA ARG A 114 18.04 0.61 11.96
C ARG A 114 16.76 0.50 12.79
N LEU A 115 15.71 -0.10 12.23
CA LEU A 115 14.44 -0.31 12.94
C LEU A 115 14.61 -1.17 14.19
N HIS A 116 15.48 -2.18 14.13
CA HIS A 116 15.82 -2.97 15.30
C HIS A 116 16.57 -2.15 16.36
N GLY A 117 17.52 -1.29 15.96
CA GLY A 117 18.20 -0.35 16.85
C GLY A 117 17.25 0.68 17.48
N ASP A 118 16.20 1.08 16.76
CA ASP A 118 15.10 1.88 17.28
C ASP A 118 14.19 1.07 18.25
N GLY A 119 14.36 -0.25 18.34
CA GLY A 119 13.58 -1.13 19.22
C GLY A 119 12.27 -1.66 18.63
N VAL A 120 12.09 -1.59 17.30
CA VAL A 120 10.93 -2.18 16.60
C VAL A 120 11.07 -3.70 16.53
N GLU A 121 10.04 -4.43 16.96
CA GLU A 121 10.05 -5.89 16.93
C GLU A 121 9.76 -6.44 15.53
N ALA A 122 10.36 -7.57 15.16
CA ALA A 122 10.17 -8.17 13.83
C ALA A 122 8.69 -8.54 13.51
N LYS A 123 7.88 -8.83 14.53
CA LYS A 123 6.43 -9.11 14.39
C LYS A 123 5.62 -7.88 13.98
N ASP A 124 6.14 -6.69 14.24
CA ASP A 124 5.50 -5.40 13.92
C ASP A 124 5.86 -4.90 12.52
N ILE A 125 6.71 -5.64 11.80
CA ILE A 125 7.20 -5.32 10.47
C ILE A 125 6.63 -6.33 9.47
N SER A 126 6.11 -5.81 8.36
CA SER A 126 5.73 -6.61 7.19
C SER A 126 6.46 -6.15 5.95
N VAL A 127 7.02 -7.09 5.18
CA VAL A 127 7.69 -6.81 3.91
C VAL A 127 6.82 -7.25 2.74
N ILE A 128 6.52 -6.33 1.84
CA ILE A 128 5.62 -6.55 0.70
C ILE A 128 6.39 -6.34 -0.60
N THR A 129 6.09 -7.13 -1.62
CA THR A 129 6.64 -6.94 -2.97
C THR A 129 5.61 -7.30 -4.04
N PRO A 130 5.63 -6.66 -5.23
CA PRO A 130 4.77 -7.08 -6.33
C PRO A 130 5.21 -8.41 -6.98
N PHE A 131 6.49 -8.82 -6.83
CA PHE A 131 7.03 -9.95 -7.60
C PHE A 131 7.28 -11.20 -6.75
N LYS A 132 6.82 -12.36 -7.24
CA LYS A 132 7.13 -13.67 -6.63
C LYS A 132 8.64 -13.96 -6.53
N ALA A 133 9.41 -13.57 -7.56
CA ALA A 133 10.87 -13.76 -7.57
C ALA A 133 11.57 -12.94 -6.47
N VAL A 134 11.10 -11.71 -6.21
CA VAL A 134 11.57 -10.89 -5.09
C VAL A 134 11.21 -11.57 -3.76
N GLN A 135 9.96 -12.04 -3.61
CA GLN A 135 9.51 -12.74 -2.41
C GLN A 135 10.37 -13.96 -2.07
N GLN A 136 10.77 -14.76 -3.07
CA GLN A 136 11.61 -15.93 -2.87
C GLN A 136 13.00 -15.56 -2.32
N ASN A 137 13.59 -14.47 -2.81
CA ASN A 137 14.87 -13.96 -2.29
C ASN A 137 14.70 -13.38 -0.87
N LEU A 138 13.62 -12.64 -0.62
CA LEU A 138 13.29 -12.14 0.71
C LEU A 138 13.17 -13.27 1.74
N LYS A 139 12.51 -14.38 1.40
CA LYS A 139 12.38 -15.54 2.32
C LYS A 139 13.72 -16.15 2.72
N ARG A 140 14.75 -16.07 1.87
CA ARG A 140 16.11 -16.55 2.19
C ARG A 140 16.88 -15.56 3.06
N MET A 141 16.57 -14.27 2.94
CA MET A 141 17.28 -13.19 3.63
C MET A 141 16.67 -12.82 4.99
N LEU A 142 15.36 -12.95 5.14
CA LEU A 142 14.62 -12.53 6.31
C LEU A 142 14.53 -13.67 7.34
N PRO A 143 14.56 -13.36 8.64
CA PRO A 143 14.35 -14.37 9.67
C PRO A 143 12.95 -14.97 9.55
N GLY A 144 12.81 -16.28 9.78
CA GLY A 144 11.55 -17.03 9.55
C GLY A 144 10.32 -16.55 10.31
N LYS A 145 10.48 -15.66 11.32
CA LYS A 145 9.39 -15.04 12.07
C LYS A 145 8.83 -13.76 11.43
N MET A 146 9.52 -13.20 10.43
CA MET A 146 9.10 -11.94 9.79
C MET A 146 8.08 -12.20 8.69
N VAL A 147 6.98 -11.46 8.72
CA VAL A 147 5.93 -11.59 7.69
C VAL A 147 6.43 -10.98 6.39
N SER A 148 6.52 -11.81 5.34
CA SER A 148 6.84 -11.35 3.99
C SER A 148 5.95 -12.01 2.93
N GLY A 149 5.52 -11.22 1.96
CA GLY A 149 4.49 -11.65 1.02
C GLY A 149 4.40 -10.80 -0.24
N THR A 150 3.70 -11.34 -1.24
CA THR A 150 3.17 -10.51 -2.32
C THR A 150 1.91 -9.78 -1.89
N ILE A 151 1.50 -8.75 -2.64
CA ILE A 151 0.22 -8.01 -2.45
C ILE A 151 -0.94 -8.96 -2.14
N HIS A 152 -1.12 -9.98 -2.99
CA HIS A 152 -2.20 -10.98 -2.89
C HIS A 152 -2.14 -11.78 -1.58
N THR A 153 -0.95 -12.19 -1.14
CA THR A 153 -0.78 -12.97 0.11
C THR A 153 -0.88 -12.14 1.38
N MET A 154 -0.79 -10.81 1.25
CA MET A 154 -0.82 -9.84 2.36
C MET A 154 -2.21 -9.21 2.52
N GLN A 155 -3.21 -9.67 1.76
CA GLN A 155 -4.59 -9.24 1.92
C GLN A 155 -5.10 -9.61 3.32
N GLY A 156 -5.61 -8.61 4.05
CA GLY A 156 -6.09 -8.75 5.43
C GLY A 156 -5.00 -8.70 6.51
N LYS A 157 -3.71 -8.71 6.15
CA LYS A 157 -2.60 -8.65 7.11
C LYS A 157 -2.10 -7.21 7.27
N GLU A 158 -2.03 -6.74 8.51
CA GLU A 158 -1.60 -5.37 8.83
C GLU A 158 -0.42 -5.38 9.79
N ALA A 159 0.40 -4.34 9.74
CA ALA A 159 1.56 -4.19 10.60
C ALA A 159 1.75 -2.72 11.02
N SER A 160 2.45 -2.50 12.12
CA SER A 160 2.84 -1.15 12.54
C SER A 160 3.74 -0.51 11.49
N VAL A 161 4.67 -1.29 10.94
CA VAL A 161 5.59 -0.87 9.89
C VAL A 161 5.41 -1.77 8.66
N VAL A 162 5.26 -1.16 7.48
CA VAL A 162 5.29 -1.88 6.21
C VAL A 162 6.46 -1.38 5.38
N ILE A 163 7.20 -2.30 4.79
CA ILE A 163 8.30 -2.03 3.87
C ILE A 163 7.94 -2.63 2.52
N VAL A 164 7.91 -1.83 1.47
CA VAL A 164 7.69 -2.26 0.09
C VAL A 164 9.04 -2.38 -0.60
N VAL A 165 9.36 -3.57 -1.10
CA VAL A 165 10.53 -3.83 -1.96
C VAL A 165 10.02 -3.99 -3.38
N LEU A 166 10.28 -2.98 -4.22
CA LEU A 166 9.67 -2.87 -5.53
C LEU A 166 10.22 -3.89 -6.51
N GLY A 167 11.53 -3.98 -6.65
CA GLY A 167 12.22 -4.78 -7.65
C GLY A 167 11.84 -4.41 -9.08
N GLY A 168 11.73 -5.44 -9.92
CA GLY A 168 11.38 -5.33 -11.33
C GLY A 168 12.61 -5.23 -12.22
N ASN A 169 12.55 -5.97 -13.34
CA ASN A 169 13.64 -6.04 -14.31
C ASN A 169 14.11 -4.66 -14.76
N THR A 170 15.42 -4.40 -14.68
CA THR A 170 16.05 -3.12 -15.03
C THR A 170 16.42 -3.02 -16.50
N ALA A 171 16.43 -4.14 -17.24
CA ALA A 171 16.72 -4.18 -18.67
C ALA A 171 15.53 -3.79 -19.56
N GLY A 172 14.33 -3.59 -18.98
CA GLY A 172 13.15 -3.17 -19.72
C GLY A 172 12.03 -2.66 -18.82
N SER A 173 11.10 -1.89 -19.37
CA SER A 173 10.04 -1.23 -18.59
C SER A 173 8.85 -2.14 -18.24
N GLY A 174 8.73 -3.30 -18.90
CA GLY A 174 7.55 -4.16 -18.85
C GLY A 174 7.20 -4.69 -17.45
N ALA A 175 8.18 -5.18 -16.70
CA ALA A 175 7.94 -5.72 -15.36
C ALA A 175 7.41 -4.65 -14.39
N ARG A 176 8.02 -3.47 -14.41
CA ARG A 176 7.62 -2.34 -13.54
C ARG A 176 6.30 -1.71 -13.99
N ASN A 177 5.99 -1.71 -15.29
CA ASN A 177 4.67 -1.31 -15.82
C ASN A 177 3.59 -2.30 -15.39
N TRP A 178 3.87 -3.59 -15.44
CA TRP A 178 2.96 -4.61 -14.95
C TRP A 178 2.67 -4.43 -13.45
N ALA A 179 3.69 -4.13 -12.64
CA ALA A 179 3.51 -3.96 -11.19
C ALA A 179 2.56 -2.81 -10.80
N VAL A 180 2.44 -1.76 -11.63
CA VAL A 180 1.46 -0.68 -11.41
C VAL A 180 0.09 -0.96 -12.04
N SER A 181 -0.03 -2.02 -12.84
CA SER A 181 -1.31 -2.46 -13.44
C SER A 181 -2.11 -3.41 -12.54
N GLU A 182 -1.45 -4.12 -11.63
CA GLU A 182 -2.08 -4.92 -10.57
C GLU A 182 -2.90 -4.05 -9.60
N PRO A 183 -3.86 -4.64 -8.83
CA PRO A 183 -4.67 -3.91 -7.85
C PRO A 183 -3.79 -3.01 -6.99
N ASN A 184 -3.96 -1.71 -7.22
CA ASN A 184 -3.18 -0.58 -6.77
C ASN A 184 -2.16 -0.90 -5.65
N LEU A 185 -0.96 -1.39 -6.03
CA LEU A 185 0.12 -1.86 -5.14
C LEU A 185 0.33 -0.91 -3.96
N LEU A 186 0.36 0.38 -4.27
CA LEU A 186 0.66 1.44 -3.34
C LEU A 186 -0.49 1.68 -2.35
N ASN A 187 -1.74 1.60 -2.81
CA ASN A 187 -2.91 1.64 -1.94
C ASN A 187 -2.93 0.44 -0.97
N VAL A 188 -2.61 -0.77 -1.45
CA VAL A 188 -2.52 -1.94 -0.57
C VAL A 188 -1.44 -1.74 0.47
N ALA A 189 -0.23 -1.35 0.06
CA ALA A 189 0.87 -1.11 0.99
C ALA A 189 0.52 -0.05 2.05
N ALA A 190 -0.06 1.08 1.64
CA ALA A 190 -0.46 2.15 2.55
C ALA A 190 -1.56 1.73 3.53
N THR A 191 -2.57 0.99 3.06
CA THR A 191 -3.67 0.56 3.93
C THR A 191 -3.30 -0.60 4.87
N ARG A 192 -2.16 -1.27 4.64
CA ARG A 192 -1.58 -2.28 5.56
C ARG A 192 -0.68 -1.67 6.64
N ALA A 193 -0.16 -0.48 6.41
CA ALA A 193 0.75 0.23 7.31
C ALA A 193 -0.03 1.05 8.33
N LYS A 194 0.10 0.74 9.62
CA LYS A 194 -0.55 1.56 10.67
C LYS A 194 0.26 2.82 10.97
N ARG A 195 1.59 2.74 11.08
CA ARG A 195 2.46 3.81 11.60
C ARG A 195 3.54 4.28 10.66
N ARG A 196 4.21 3.38 9.95
CA ARG A 196 5.25 3.72 8.97
C ARG A 196 5.11 2.92 7.70
N LEU A 197 5.36 3.60 6.59
CA LEU A 197 5.50 3.01 5.27
C LEU A 197 6.86 3.39 4.70
N TYR A 198 7.63 2.40 4.28
CA TYR A 198 8.88 2.62 3.55
C TYR A 198 8.79 2.00 2.17
N VAL A 199 9.21 2.72 1.14
CA VAL A 199 9.28 2.20 -0.23
C VAL A 199 10.75 2.16 -0.65
N ILE A 200 11.24 0.99 -1.02
CA ILE A 200 12.61 0.76 -1.47
C ILE A 200 12.59 0.51 -2.97
N GLY A 201 13.37 1.29 -3.71
CA GLY A 201 13.60 1.07 -5.14
C GLY A 201 14.07 2.31 -5.89
N ASP A 202 14.17 2.17 -7.20
CA ASP A 202 14.69 3.21 -8.08
C ASP A 202 13.66 4.34 -8.29
N ARG A 203 13.66 5.30 -7.36
CA ARG A 203 12.81 6.49 -7.42
C ARG A 203 12.86 7.21 -8.77
N ASN A 204 13.99 7.21 -9.49
CA ASN A 204 14.12 7.95 -10.74
C ASN A 204 13.29 7.34 -11.86
N ASP A 205 13.08 6.03 -11.82
CA ASP A 205 12.20 5.34 -12.75
C ASP A 205 10.75 5.31 -12.25
N TRP A 206 10.54 4.89 -10.99
CA TRP A 206 9.19 4.67 -10.46
C TRP A 206 8.36 5.95 -10.36
N LYS A 207 8.98 7.13 -10.18
CA LYS A 207 8.27 8.41 -10.09
C LYS A 207 7.48 8.79 -11.36
N HIS A 208 7.81 8.20 -12.50
CA HIS A 208 7.13 8.48 -13.78
C HIS A 208 6.01 7.49 -14.10
N ARG A 209 5.80 6.49 -13.24
CA ARG A 209 4.80 5.44 -13.46
C ARG A 209 3.45 5.89 -12.88
N PRO A 210 2.33 5.44 -13.46
CA PRO A 210 1.00 5.70 -12.92
C PRO A 210 0.94 5.44 -11.41
N LEU A 211 0.12 6.22 -10.71
CA LEU A 211 -0.10 6.19 -9.26
C LEU A 211 1.07 6.73 -8.43
N PHE A 212 2.32 6.44 -8.82
CA PHE A 212 3.49 6.99 -8.16
C PHE A 212 3.68 8.48 -8.47
N CYS A 213 3.49 8.88 -9.74
CA CYS A 213 3.61 10.28 -10.15
C CYS A 213 2.76 11.24 -9.31
N ASP A 214 1.58 10.79 -8.87
CA ASP A 214 0.60 11.62 -8.16
C ASP A 214 0.86 11.74 -6.65
N VAL A 215 1.84 11.01 -6.12
CA VAL A 215 2.06 10.88 -4.66
C VAL A 215 3.51 10.98 -4.22
N MET A 216 4.42 11.36 -5.11
CA MET A 216 5.84 11.48 -4.76
C MET A 216 6.12 12.51 -3.66
N ASP A 217 5.24 13.50 -3.48
CA ASP A 217 5.24 14.50 -2.40
C ASP A 217 4.94 13.87 -1.03
N LEU A 218 4.14 12.80 -0.99
CA LEU A 218 3.79 12.06 0.22
C LEU A 218 4.82 10.99 0.61
N LEU A 219 5.81 10.76 -0.25
CA LEU A 219 6.91 9.81 -0.06
C LEU A 219 8.27 10.52 -0.19
N PRO A 220 8.61 11.40 0.79
CA PRO A 220 9.88 12.12 0.78
C PRO A 220 11.07 11.15 0.86
N ILE A 221 12.18 11.52 0.23
CA ILE A 221 13.41 10.72 0.26
C ILE A 221 13.91 10.61 1.71
N GLN A 222 14.24 9.40 2.13
CA GLN A 222 14.82 9.08 3.43
C GLN A 222 16.25 8.58 3.27
N ASP A 223 17.13 9.01 4.17
CA ASP A 223 18.47 8.46 4.33
C ASP A 223 18.48 7.50 5.51
N ILE A 224 18.91 6.26 5.28
CA ILE A 224 18.99 5.22 6.32
C ILE A 224 20.30 5.34 7.12
N ARG A 225 21.26 6.14 6.66
CA ARG A 225 22.53 6.35 7.38
C ARG A 225 22.23 6.70 8.83
N ILE A 226 22.80 5.91 9.73
CA ILE A 226 22.72 6.11 11.17
C ILE A 226 23.37 7.47 11.43
N ARG A 227 22.62 8.44 11.95
CA ARG A 227 23.27 9.62 12.54
C ARG A 227 24.16 9.07 13.64
N ALA A 228 25.48 9.25 13.51
CA ALA A 228 26.37 8.98 14.62
C ALA A 228 25.83 9.73 15.84
N PRO A 229 25.81 9.12 17.04
CA PRO A 229 25.46 9.86 18.24
C PRO A 229 26.42 11.04 18.37
N GLU A 230 25.85 12.24 18.59
CA GLU A 230 26.59 13.42 19.04
C GLU A 230 27.19 13.18 20.43
#